data_AF-A0A7C5TJV7-F1
#
_entry.id   AF-A0A7C5TJV7-F1
#
_cell.length_a   1.000
_cell.length_b   1.000
_cell.length_c   1.000
_cell.angle_alpha   90.00
_cell.angle_beta   90.00
_cell.angle_gamma   90.00
#
_symmetry.space_group_name_H-M   'P 1'
#
loop_
_entity.id
_entity.type
_entity.pdbx_description
1 polymer ?
#
loop_
_entity_poly.entity_id
_entity_poly.type
_entity_poly.pdbx_seq_one_letter_code
_entity_poly.pdbx_strand_id
1 'polypeptide(L)'
;MSRERVWRREWFRVDEYGNFGEYLGETYAPFEFDDNWGLGEVAFGVEDEIGFRSYARVNITESGIYRFEYGCDDGARLYIYHDRGGLIYSRTDSWKLQNYTIYECEVYLEKGVYTFRLDWYKWGMLARISFKVPKGIEYIKPVSIEE
;
A
#
# COMPACT_ATOMS: atom_id res chain seq x y z
N MET A 1 10.56 -5.13 -20.87
CA MET A 1 10.94 -4.59 -19.56
C MET A 1 9.98 -5.18 -18.55
N SER A 2 10.39 -6.17 -17.76
CA SER A 2 9.52 -6.66 -16.68
C SER A 2 9.32 -5.49 -15.73
N ARG A 3 8.06 -5.11 -15.48
CA ARG A 3 7.76 -4.19 -14.39
C ARG A 3 8.11 -4.93 -13.12
N GLU A 4 8.99 -4.36 -12.32
CA GLU A 4 9.40 -4.92 -11.03
C GLU A 4 8.13 -5.18 -10.20
N ARG A 5 7.94 -6.42 -9.73
CA ARG A 5 6.81 -6.80 -8.88
C ARG A 5 7.29 -6.77 -7.44
N VAL A 6 6.78 -5.85 -6.65
CA VAL A 6 7.28 -5.62 -5.28
C VAL A 6 6.16 -5.80 -4.27
N TRP A 7 5.04 -5.13 -4.47
CA TRP A 7 3.86 -5.31 -3.63
C TRP A 7 3.14 -6.57 -4.06
N ARG A 8 2.95 -7.52 -3.14
CA ARG A 8 1.93 -8.57 -3.28
C ARG A 8 0.62 -8.03 -2.71
N ARG A 9 -0.45 -8.01 -3.50
CA ARG A 9 -1.77 -7.51 -3.11
C ARG A 9 -2.74 -8.67 -3.01
N GLU A 10 -3.22 -8.96 -1.82
CA GLU A 10 -4.29 -9.91 -1.55
C GLU A 10 -5.62 -9.15 -1.57
N TRP A 11 -6.51 -9.47 -2.50
CA TRP A 11 -7.76 -8.75 -2.75
C TRP A 11 -8.94 -9.40 -2.07
N PHE A 12 -9.86 -8.58 -1.59
CA PHE A 12 -11.04 -9.02 -0.87
C PHE A 12 -12.25 -8.16 -1.21
N ARG A 13 -13.45 -8.73 -1.09
CA ARG A 13 -14.66 -7.94 -0.83
C ARG A 13 -14.54 -7.24 0.52
N VAL A 14 -15.15 -6.08 0.66
CA VAL A 14 -15.22 -5.34 1.94
C VAL A 14 -16.65 -4.96 2.28
N ASP A 15 -16.90 -4.64 3.56
CA ASP A 15 -18.11 -3.94 3.98
C ASP A 15 -17.91 -2.41 4.01
N GLU A 16 -18.95 -1.67 4.40
CA GLU A 16 -18.94 -0.18 4.45
C GLU A 16 -17.87 0.41 5.39
N TYR A 17 -17.34 -0.39 6.31
CA TYR A 17 -16.28 -0.01 7.25
C TYR A 17 -14.88 -0.46 6.77
N GLY A 18 -14.81 -1.05 5.58
CA GLY A 18 -13.58 -1.61 5.02
C GLY A 18 -13.20 -2.96 5.62
N ASN A 19 -14.06 -3.64 6.37
CA ASN A 19 -13.71 -4.95 6.91
C ASN A 19 -13.57 -5.96 5.76
N PHE A 20 -12.38 -6.55 5.65
CA PHE A 20 -12.09 -7.55 4.63
C PHE A 20 -12.89 -8.84 4.85
N GLY A 21 -13.63 -9.25 3.82
CA GLY A 21 -14.45 -10.46 3.77
C GLY A 21 -13.91 -11.50 2.80
N GLU A 22 -14.69 -11.81 1.75
CA GLU A 22 -14.36 -12.83 0.74
C GLU A 22 -13.05 -12.50 0.01
N TYR A 23 -12.15 -13.48 -0.11
CA TYR A 23 -10.91 -13.35 -0.88
C TYR A 23 -11.16 -13.57 -2.37
N LEU A 24 -10.63 -12.68 -3.21
CA LEU A 24 -10.84 -12.66 -4.66
C LEU A 24 -9.63 -13.16 -5.45
N GLY A 25 -8.42 -12.99 -4.91
CA GLY A 25 -7.18 -13.39 -5.55
C GLY A 25 -6.02 -12.44 -5.24
N GLU A 26 -4.91 -12.65 -5.95
CA GLU A 26 -3.69 -11.87 -5.79
C GLU A 26 -3.28 -11.13 -7.06
N THR A 27 -2.74 -9.92 -6.89
CA THR A 27 -2.06 -9.19 -7.95
C THR A 27 -0.74 -8.60 -7.43
N TYR A 28 0.02 -7.97 -8.33
CA TYR A 28 1.29 -7.36 -7.99
C TYR A 28 1.39 -5.93 -8.51
N ALA A 29 2.17 -5.11 -7.82
CA ALA A 29 2.45 -3.74 -8.23
C ALA A 29 3.94 -3.38 -8.08
N PRO A 30 4.43 -2.43 -8.90
CA PRO A 30 5.74 -1.82 -8.70
C PRO A 30 5.82 -1.08 -7.37
N PHE A 31 7.03 -0.84 -6.86
CA PHE A 31 7.22 -0.24 -5.55
C PHE A 31 6.52 1.11 -5.42
N GLU A 32 6.67 1.97 -6.44
CA GLU A 32 5.88 3.19 -6.59
C GLU A 32 4.79 2.97 -7.64
N PHE A 33 3.56 3.36 -7.32
CA PHE A 33 2.40 3.19 -8.19
C PHE A 33 1.36 4.29 -7.97
N ASP A 34 0.49 4.49 -8.98
CA ASP A 34 -0.69 5.35 -8.92
C ASP A 34 -1.78 4.68 -9.76
N ASP A 35 -2.62 3.89 -9.10
CA ASP A 35 -3.71 3.18 -9.74
C ASP A 35 -4.97 4.04 -9.62
N ASN A 36 -5.43 4.55 -10.76
CA ASN A 36 -6.61 5.38 -10.87
C ASN A 36 -7.62 4.70 -11.79
N TRP A 37 -8.59 4.02 -11.19
CA TRP A 37 -9.65 3.33 -11.91
C TRP A 37 -10.85 4.24 -12.20
N GLY A 38 -10.97 5.37 -11.51
CA GLY A 38 -12.14 6.23 -11.64
C GLY A 38 -13.42 5.45 -11.31
N LEU A 39 -14.37 5.39 -12.23
CA LEU A 39 -15.61 4.59 -12.09
C LEU A 39 -15.50 3.19 -12.73
N GLY A 40 -14.31 2.77 -13.14
CA GLY A 40 -14.10 1.49 -13.83
C GLY A 40 -13.88 0.31 -12.90
N GLU A 41 -13.69 -0.86 -13.52
CA GLU A 41 -13.32 -2.08 -12.80
C GLU A 41 -11.99 -1.91 -12.06
N VAL A 42 -11.98 -2.27 -10.77
CA VAL A 42 -10.80 -2.21 -9.89
C VAL A 42 -9.98 -3.48 -10.02
N ALA A 43 -10.58 -4.64 -9.79
CA ALA A 43 -9.94 -5.95 -9.95
C ALA A 43 -10.99 -7.08 -10.00
N PHE A 44 -10.68 -8.19 -10.69
CA PHE A 44 -11.49 -9.41 -10.70
C PHE A 44 -12.95 -9.22 -11.15
N GLY A 45 -13.22 -8.31 -12.09
CA GLY A 45 -14.60 -8.01 -12.52
C GLY A 45 -15.40 -7.21 -11.50
N VAL A 46 -14.75 -6.62 -10.48
CA VAL A 46 -15.39 -5.88 -9.40
C VAL A 46 -15.02 -4.40 -9.48
N GLU A 47 -16.04 -3.55 -9.47
CA GLU A 47 -15.92 -2.09 -9.50
C GLU A 47 -15.91 -1.47 -8.09
N ASP A 48 -16.61 -2.10 -7.14
CA ASP A 48 -16.89 -1.51 -5.84
C ASP A 48 -16.97 -2.54 -4.70
N GLU A 49 -16.94 -2.07 -3.46
CA GLU A 49 -16.93 -2.87 -2.23
C GLU A 49 -15.74 -3.86 -2.24
N ILE A 50 -14.58 -3.33 -2.61
CA ILE A 50 -13.36 -4.09 -2.82
C ILE A 50 -12.17 -3.41 -2.14
N GLY A 51 -11.23 -4.20 -1.64
CA GLY A 51 -9.98 -3.69 -1.09
C GLY A 51 -8.87 -4.72 -1.16
N PHE A 52 -7.68 -4.33 -0.74
CA PHE A 52 -6.56 -5.25 -0.60
C PHE A 52 -5.79 -5.05 0.70
N ARG A 53 -5.13 -6.13 1.11
CA ARG A 53 -3.96 -6.08 1.99
C ARG A 53 -2.73 -6.26 1.13
N SER A 54 -1.80 -5.32 1.17
CA SER A 54 -0.59 -5.41 0.36
C SER A 54 0.67 -5.42 1.22
N TYR A 55 1.65 -6.19 0.78
CA TYR A 55 2.91 -6.37 1.49
C TYR A 55 4.08 -6.18 0.53
N ALA A 56 5.05 -5.38 0.94
CA ALA A 56 6.32 -5.20 0.25
C ALA A 56 7.47 -5.41 1.24
N ARG A 57 8.50 -6.15 0.81
CA ARG A 57 9.73 -6.29 1.58
C ARG A 57 10.73 -5.23 1.10
N VAL A 58 11.29 -4.48 2.03
CA VAL A 58 12.13 -3.32 1.74
C VAL A 58 13.42 -3.41 2.55
N ASN A 59 14.56 -3.34 1.88
CA ASN A 59 15.87 -3.23 2.52
C ASN A 59 16.29 -1.75 2.58
N ILE A 60 16.50 -1.26 3.80
CA ILE A 60 16.99 0.07 4.11
C ILE A 60 18.51 -0.02 4.27
N THR A 61 19.25 0.62 3.38
CA THR A 61 20.72 0.47 3.36
C THR A 61 21.45 1.44 4.29
N GLU A 62 20.79 2.50 4.71
CA GLU A 62 21.34 3.55 5.59
C GLU A 62 20.32 3.97 6.65
N SER A 63 20.75 4.17 7.89
CA SER A 63 19.85 4.66 8.95
C SER A 63 19.51 6.13 8.73
N GLY A 64 18.24 6.51 8.85
CA GLY A 64 17.84 7.90 8.62
C GLY A 64 16.33 8.13 8.71
N ILE A 65 15.94 9.38 8.42
CA ILE A 65 14.53 9.78 8.32
C ILE A 65 14.07 9.57 6.88
N TYR A 66 13.05 8.74 6.72
CA TYR A 66 12.43 8.41 5.44
C TYR A 66 11.06 9.07 5.33
N ARG A 67 10.72 9.50 4.10
CA ARG A 67 9.43 10.07 3.77
C ARG A 67 8.71 9.21 2.74
N PHE A 68 7.44 8.96 3.00
CA PHE A 68 6.55 8.22 2.13
C PHE A 68 5.27 9.02 1.93
N GLU A 69 4.62 8.85 0.79
CA GLU A 69 3.28 9.37 0.56
C GLU A 69 2.40 8.24 0.05
N TYR A 70 1.18 8.18 0.57
CA TYR A 70 0.12 7.38 -0.05
C TYR A 70 -1.13 8.24 -0.21
N GLY A 71 -1.79 8.10 -1.36
CA GLY A 71 -3.09 8.71 -1.62
C GLY A 71 -4.17 7.65 -1.67
N CYS A 72 -5.36 7.92 -1.14
CA CYS A 72 -6.45 6.95 -1.14
C CYS A 72 -7.83 7.59 -1.35
N ASP A 73 -8.64 6.88 -2.14
CA ASP A 73 -10.10 7.00 -2.27
C ASP A 73 -10.65 5.56 -2.22
N ASP A 74 -11.23 5.06 -1.14
CA ASP A 74 -11.62 5.79 0.08
C ASP A 74 -10.53 5.75 1.15
N GLY A 75 -10.39 4.61 1.82
CA GLY A 75 -9.58 4.47 3.01
C GLY A 75 -8.33 3.67 2.76
N ALA A 76 -7.22 4.13 3.34
CA ALA A 76 -5.98 3.37 3.38
C ALA A 76 -5.33 3.46 4.75
N ARG A 77 -4.43 2.54 5.04
CA ARG A 77 -3.59 2.56 6.24
C ARG A 77 -2.25 1.91 5.98
N LEU A 78 -1.20 2.55 6.47
CA LEU A 78 0.17 2.12 6.29
C LEU A 78 0.73 1.60 7.61
N TYR A 79 1.41 0.46 7.54
CA TYR A 79 2.19 -0.10 8.63
C TYR A 79 3.60 -0.41 8.14
N ILE A 80 4.58 -0.21 9.01
CA ILE A 80 5.97 -0.62 8.78
C ILE A 80 6.40 -1.49 9.94
N TYR A 81 6.78 -2.73 9.64
CA TYR A 81 7.29 -3.69 10.60
C TYR A 81 8.76 -3.95 10.33
N HIS A 82 9.55 -4.16 11.38
CA HIS A 82 10.90 -4.70 11.21
C HIS A 82 10.79 -6.21 10.94
N ASP A 83 11.66 -6.76 10.07
CA ASP A 83 11.66 -8.21 9.76
C ASP A 83 11.92 -9.12 10.98
N ARG A 84 12.66 -8.64 11.98
CA ARG A 84 12.88 -9.27 13.29
C ARG A 84 11.65 -9.23 14.20
N GLY A 85 10.53 -8.66 13.74
CA GLY A 85 9.32 -8.43 14.49
C GLY A 85 9.25 -7.02 15.08
N GLY A 86 8.02 -6.55 15.34
CA GLY A 86 7.74 -5.24 15.93
C GLY A 86 7.19 -4.22 14.93
N LEU A 87 6.15 -3.51 15.35
CA LEU A 87 5.57 -2.39 14.62
C LEU A 87 6.41 -1.14 14.88
N ILE A 88 6.92 -0.53 13.81
CA ILE A 88 7.76 0.68 13.87
C ILE A 88 6.93 1.93 13.58
N TYR A 89 5.99 1.82 12.63
CA TYR A 89 5.13 2.92 12.24
C TYR A 89 3.74 2.40 11.88
N SER A 90 2.71 3.15 12.25
CA SER A 90 1.34 2.91 11.83
C SER A 90 0.63 4.23 11.56
N ARG A 91 -0.06 4.32 10.44
CA ARG A 91 -1.02 5.37 10.13
C ARG A 91 -2.36 4.76 9.77
N THR A 92 -3.35 4.98 10.61
CA THR A 92 -4.66 4.33 10.53
C THR A 92 -5.84 5.31 10.58
N ASP A 93 -5.59 6.58 10.83
CA ASP A 93 -6.58 7.66 10.86
C ASP A 93 -7.19 7.97 9.48
N SER A 94 -6.53 7.50 8.41
CA SER A 94 -7.01 7.54 7.03
C SER A 94 -7.90 6.34 6.63
N TRP A 95 -8.27 5.45 7.56
CA TRP A 95 -9.18 4.33 7.30
C TRP A 95 -10.65 4.76 7.48
N LYS A 96 -11.15 5.51 6.49
CA LYS A 96 -12.50 6.09 6.51
C LYS A 96 -12.95 6.42 5.08
N LEU A 97 -14.26 6.61 4.92
CA LEU A 97 -14.84 7.16 3.68
C LEU A 97 -14.35 8.59 3.46
N GLN A 98 -13.85 8.86 2.26
CA GLN A 98 -13.32 10.16 1.85
C GLN A 98 -13.02 10.18 0.35
N ASN A 99 -13.08 11.37 -0.24
CA ASN A 99 -12.51 11.57 -1.57
C ASN A 99 -10.98 11.40 -1.53
N TYR A 100 -10.38 11.17 -2.70
CA TYR A 100 -8.93 11.06 -2.86
C TYR A 100 -8.13 12.10 -2.06
N THR A 101 -7.42 11.61 -1.04
CA THR A 101 -6.62 12.42 -0.11
C THR A 101 -5.22 11.85 0.02
N ILE A 102 -4.20 12.70 0.00
CA ILE A 102 -2.79 12.30 0.14
C ILE A 102 -2.33 12.47 1.58
N TYR A 103 -1.63 11.47 2.09
CA TYR A 103 -1.10 11.39 3.44
C TYR A 103 0.43 11.26 3.42
N GLU A 104 1.13 12.21 4.04
CA GLU A 104 2.60 12.23 4.15
C GLU A 104 3.09 11.57 5.44
N CYS A 105 3.95 10.57 5.33
CA CYS A 105 4.50 9.82 6.46
C CYS A 105 5.99 10.13 6.60
N GLU A 106 6.44 10.45 7.81
CA GLU A 106 7.86 10.61 8.14
C GLU A 106 8.22 9.64 9.27
N VAL A 107 9.25 8.83 9.06
CA VAL A 107 9.65 7.76 10.00
C VAL A 107 11.16 7.62 10.04
N TYR A 108 11.72 7.46 11.23
CA TYR A 108 13.12 7.07 11.39
C TYR A 108 13.23 5.54 11.23
N LEU A 109 14.08 5.09 10.30
CA LEU A 109 14.39 3.68 10.10
C LEU A 109 15.89 3.48 10.26
N GLU A 110 16.28 2.45 10.99
CA GLU A 110 17.66 1.99 11.01
C GLU A 110 17.97 1.19 9.73
N LYS A 111 19.25 1.04 9.41
CA LYS A 111 19.66 0.06 8.39
C LYS A 111 19.12 -1.32 8.76
N GLY A 112 18.38 -1.94 7.86
CA GLY A 112 17.71 -3.22 8.12
C GLY A 112 16.65 -3.56 7.08
N VAL A 113 15.98 -4.68 7.29
CA VAL A 113 14.91 -5.15 6.40
C VAL A 113 13.57 -4.96 7.09
N TYR A 114 12.61 -4.47 6.32
CA TYR A 114 11.28 -4.12 6.79
C TYR A 114 10.21 -4.75 5.91
N THR A 115 9.06 -5.01 6.51
CA THR A 115 7.82 -5.33 5.81
C THR A 115 6.92 -4.11 5.86
N PHE A 116 6.66 -3.53 4.70
CA PHE A 116 5.68 -2.48 4.54
C PHE A 116 4.35 -3.15 4.25
N ARG A 117 3.30 -2.71 4.94
CA ARG A 117 1.94 -3.15 4.69
C ARG A 117 1.06 -1.95 4.40
N LEU A 118 0.50 -1.90 3.20
CA LEU A 118 -0.49 -0.91 2.81
C LEU A 118 -1.82 -1.62 2.59
N ASP A 119 -2.78 -1.37 3.47
CA ASP A 119 -4.15 -1.79 3.26
C ASP A 119 -4.91 -0.66 2.60
N TRP A 120 -5.83 -0.99 1.69
CA TRP A 120 -6.73 -0.03 1.05
C TRP A 120 -8.10 -0.66 0.84
N TYR A 121 -9.15 0.16 0.88
CA TYR A 121 -10.50 -0.24 0.48
C TYR A 121 -11.20 0.87 -0.29
N LYS A 122 -12.16 0.43 -1.11
CA LYS A 122 -13.04 1.27 -1.90
C LYS A 122 -14.50 1.02 -1.58
N TRP A 123 -15.27 2.10 -1.50
CA TRP A 123 -16.71 2.12 -1.27
C TRP A 123 -17.42 3.27 -2.01
N GLY A 124 -18.10 2.96 -3.12
CA GLY A 124 -18.92 3.85 -3.94
C GLY A 124 -18.12 4.85 -4.76
N MET A 125 -18.53 5.22 -5.96
CA MET A 125 -17.89 6.30 -6.75
C MET A 125 -16.42 6.00 -7.14
N LEU A 126 -15.53 7.01 -7.09
CA LEU A 126 -14.22 6.99 -7.74
C LEU A 126 -13.20 6.15 -6.97
N ALA A 127 -12.43 5.31 -7.65
CA ALA A 127 -11.39 4.51 -7.03
C ALA A 127 -9.99 4.97 -7.43
N ARG A 128 -9.15 5.26 -6.42
CA ARG A 128 -7.74 5.57 -6.61
C ARG A 128 -6.89 5.25 -5.39
N ILE A 129 -5.72 4.67 -5.61
CA ILE A 129 -4.71 4.39 -4.58
C ILE A 129 -3.32 4.65 -5.16
N SER A 130 -2.46 5.30 -4.39
CA SER A 130 -1.08 5.54 -4.79
C SER A 130 -0.12 5.34 -3.63
N PHE A 131 1.13 5.01 -3.97
CA PHE A 131 2.25 4.99 -3.04
C PHE A 131 3.49 5.53 -3.76
N LYS A 132 4.19 6.46 -3.13
CA LYS A 132 5.44 7.03 -3.66
C LYS A 132 6.43 7.35 -2.55
N VAL A 133 7.69 7.50 -2.93
CA VAL A 133 8.82 7.82 -2.06
C VAL A 133 9.45 9.12 -2.52
N PRO A 134 8.95 10.29 -2.04
CA PRO A 134 9.40 11.59 -2.52
C PRO A 134 10.90 11.86 -2.25
N LYS A 135 11.48 11.21 -1.24
CA LYS A 135 12.89 11.36 -0.86
C LYS A 135 13.42 10.06 -0.26
N GLY A 136 14.70 9.77 -0.53
CA GLY A 136 15.41 8.61 0.05
C GLY A 136 15.37 7.35 -0.80
N ILE A 137 14.89 7.44 -2.05
CA ILE A 137 14.80 6.29 -2.97
C ILE A 137 16.16 5.61 -3.20
N GLU A 138 17.27 6.35 -3.11
CA GLU A 138 18.61 5.80 -3.29
C GLU A 138 18.98 4.76 -2.22
N TYR A 139 18.44 4.90 -1.00
CA TYR A 139 18.72 4.03 0.16
C TYR A 139 17.60 3.03 0.46
N ILE A 140 16.52 3.10 -0.30
CA ILE A 140 15.41 2.16 -0.25
C ILE A 140 15.62 1.14 -1.38
N LYS A 141 15.80 -0.12 -1.02
CA LYS A 141 15.93 -1.24 -1.97
C LYS A 141 14.73 -2.15 -1.82
N PRO A 142 13.68 -1.97 -2.64
CA PRO A 142 12.58 -2.91 -2.70
C PRO A 142 13.10 -4.28 -3.10
N VAL A 143 12.57 -5.33 -2.49
CA VAL A 143 12.90 -6.70 -2.85
C VAL A 143 11.87 -7.16 -3.86
N SER A 144 12.31 -7.35 -5.10
CA SER A 144 11.46 -7.90 -6.16
C SER A 144 11.01 -9.32 -5.81
N ILE A 145 9.78 -9.65 -6.20
CA ILE A 145 9.21 -10.99 -6.08
C ILE A 145 9.57 -11.74 -7.36
N GLU A 146 10.44 -12.74 -7.24
CA GLU A 146 10.75 -13.69 -8.32
C GLU A 146 9.66 -14.80 -8.35
N GLU A 147 9.25 -15.22 -9.55
CA GLU A 147 8.38 -16.39 -9.77
C GLU A 147 9.17 -17.70 -9.62
#